data_AF-A0A0N8JW80-F1
#
_entry.id   AF-A0A0N8JW80-F1
#
_cell.length_a   1.000
_cell.length_b   1.000
_cell.length_c   1.000
_cell.angle_alpha   90.00
_cell.angle_beta   90.00
_cell.angle_gamma   90.00
#
_symmetry.space_group_name_H-M   'P 1'
#
loop_
_entity.id
_entity.type
_entity.pdbx_description
1 polymer ?
#
loop_
_entity_poly.entity_id
_entity_poly.type
_entity_poly.pdbx_seq_one_letter_code
_entity_poly.pdbx_strand_id
1 'polypeptide(L)'
;SAALGGAAHLVNFCSTDTVAGVLMAQRYYGCPMAGFSIPAAEHSTIISWGRHREKEAFESLLDQFPTGCVSVVSDSYDIFNACKHIWGGKLRERVLERGDDSTLVIRPDSGDPAETVIEVIRILEECFGSSVNSVGYKLLPSNLRIIQGDGIDLSSVKEILEKLRDEGWSMENVLFGCGSSLLQKINRDTLNCAFKCSYVESNGKGMDVYKQPITDPSKRSKRGRLSLRRNSDGFIETVEHGVGKPEEDMLVTVFENGSILQDYLLEEIRKNALLWEEEDPNCYQHNRDDLQAGEPLQKHIINGVP
;
A
#
# COMPACT_ATOMS: atom_id res chain seq x y z
N SER A 1 8.35 4.20 -15.83
CA SER A 1 7.51 4.63 -14.69
C SER A 1 7.04 3.45 -13.85
N ALA A 2 6.40 2.42 -14.44
CA ALA A 2 5.87 1.26 -13.70
C ALA A 2 6.87 0.58 -12.75
N ALA A 3 8.11 0.31 -13.21
CA ALA A 3 9.14 -0.31 -12.38
C ALA A 3 9.51 0.55 -11.16
N LEU A 4 9.82 1.84 -11.37
CA LEU A 4 10.19 2.79 -10.31
C LEU A 4 9.06 2.99 -9.30
N GLY A 5 7.84 3.23 -9.78
CA GLY A 5 6.68 3.41 -8.91
C GLY A 5 6.34 2.14 -8.12
N GLY A 6 6.37 0.98 -8.80
CA GLY A 6 6.15 -0.31 -8.13
C GLY A 6 7.20 -0.61 -7.08
N ALA A 7 8.49 -0.37 -7.36
CA ALA A 7 9.55 -0.55 -6.37
C ALA A 7 9.43 0.42 -5.18
N ALA A 8 8.99 1.66 -5.41
CA ALA A 8 8.74 2.63 -4.36
C ALA A 8 7.55 2.21 -3.46
N HIS A 9 6.46 1.70 -4.04
CA HIS A 9 5.34 1.11 -3.29
C HIS A 9 5.81 -0.06 -2.42
N LEU A 10 6.71 -0.89 -2.95
CA LEU A 10 7.27 -2.05 -2.26
C LEU A 10 8.16 -1.68 -1.05
N VAL A 11 8.46 -0.40 -0.81
CA VAL A 11 9.09 0.03 0.44
C VAL A 11 8.12 -0.10 1.62
N ASN A 12 6.83 0.14 1.42
CA ASN A 12 5.85 0.16 2.52
C ASN A 12 4.91 -1.04 2.53
N PHE A 13 4.70 -1.66 1.37
CA PHE A 13 3.78 -2.80 1.22
C PHE A 13 4.45 -3.95 0.48
N CYS A 14 3.90 -5.16 0.58
CA CYS A 14 4.38 -6.32 -0.18
C CYS A 14 3.34 -6.90 -1.16
N SER A 15 2.15 -6.32 -1.28
CA SER A 15 1.15 -6.71 -2.27
C SER A 15 1.27 -5.86 -3.54
N THR A 16 1.44 -6.49 -4.71
CA THR A 16 1.52 -5.79 -6.00
C THR A 16 1.24 -6.68 -7.21
N ASP A 17 0.47 -6.14 -8.17
CA ASP A 17 0.35 -6.70 -9.54
C ASP A 17 1.35 -6.06 -10.51
N THR A 18 2.14 -5.07 -10.07
CA THR A 18 3.14 -4.39 -10.90
C THR A 18 4.45 -5.18 -10.90
N VAL A 19 4.50 -6.27 -11.67
CA VAL A 19 5.67 -7.17 -11.78
C VAL A 19 6.99 -6.42 -12.05
N ALA A 20 6.94 -5.35 -12.83
CA ALA A 20 8.12 -4.53 -13.13
C ALA A 20 8.80 -3.95 -11.88
N GLY A 21 8.04 -3.67 -10.81
CA GLY A 21 8.57 -3.20 -9.53
C GLY A 21 9.37 -4.28 -8.80
N VAL A 22 8.87 -5.53 -8.81
CA VAL A 22 9.58 -6.69 -8.24
C VAL A 22 10.91 -6.91 -8.94
N LEU A 23 10.92 -6.86 -10.28
CA LEU A 23 12.16 -7.01 -11.07
C LEU A 23 13.18 -5.91 -10.79
N MET A 24 12.71 -4.68 -10.56
CA MET A 24 13.57 -3.57 -10.19
C MET A 24 14.18 -3.75 -8.79
N ALA A 25 13.38 -4.13 -7.80
CA ALA A 25 13.86 -4.45 -6.46
C ALA A 25 14.89 -5.59 -6.46
N GLN A 26 14.65 -6.63 -7.26
CA GLN A 26 15.60 -7.74 -7.42
C GLN A 26 16.91 -7.29 -8.04
N ARG A 27 16.86 -6.50 -9.12
CA ARG A 27 18.04 -6.11 -9.89
C ARG A 27 18.92 -5.08 -9.19
N TYR A 28 18.31 -4.11 -8.49
CA TYR A 28 19.03 -2.95 -7.97
C TYR A 28 19.11 -2.89 -6.45
N TYR A 29 18.30 -3.67 -5.73
CA TYR A 29 18.20 -3.61 -4.27
C TYR A 29 18.31 -5.00 -3.61
N GLY A 30 18.83 -5.99 -4.35
CA GLY A 30 19.20 -7.30 -3.82
C GLY A 30 18.05 -8.11 -3.19
N CYS A 31 16.79 -7.85 -3.56
CA CYS A 31 15.63 -8.53 -2.98
C CYS A 31 15.07 -9.60 -3.93
N PRO A 32 15.28 -10.90 -3.67
CA PRO A 32 14.86 -11.96 -4.60
C PRO A 32 13.36 -11.97 -4.90
N MET A 33 12.53 -11.68 -3.90
CA MET A 33 11.08 -11.57 -4.02
C MET A 33 10.57 -10.42 -3.14
N ALA A 34 10.33 -9.27 -3.77
CA ALA A 34 9.94 -8.07 -3.05
C ALA A 34 8.43 -7.95 -2.82
N GLY A 35 7.60 -8.63 -3.61
CA GLY A 35 6.15 -8.55 -3.50
C GLY A 35 5.41 -9.77 -4.04
N PHE A 36 4.14 -9.86 -3.68
CA PHE A 36 3.25 -11.00 -3.86
C PHE A 36 1.91 -10.52 -4.41
N SER A 37 1.14 -11.46 -4.97
CA SER A 37 -0.23 -11.22 -5.42
C SER A 37 -1.06 -12.50 -5.23
N ILE A 38 -2.35 -12.41 -5.48
CA ILE A 38 -3.31 -13.52 -5.44
C ILE A 38 -3.98 -13.66 -6.82
N PRO A 39 -4.51 -14.85 -7.15
CA PRO A 39 -5.41 -14.98 -8.29
C PRO A 39 -6.55 -13.96 -8.24
N ALA A 40 -6.76 -13.23 -9.34
CA ALA A 40 -7.79 -12.22 -9.44
C ALA A 40 -8.46 -12.27 -10.81
N ALA A 41 -9.78 -12.15 -10.83
CA ALA A 41 -10.55 -11.99 -12.06
C ALA A 41 -10.53 -10.54 -12.53
N GLU A 42 -10.55 -10.36 -13.85
CA GLU A 42 -10.87 -9.09 -14.51
C GLU A 42 -12.19 -9.22 -15.27
N HIS A 43 -12.76 -8.09 -15.69
CA HIS A 43 -14.08 -8.09 -16.36
C HIS A 43 -14.12 -9.04 -17.56
N SER A 44 -13.05 -9.14 -18.36
CA SER A 44 -13.01 -10.02 -19.55
C SER A 44 -13.27 -11.49 -19.21
N THR A 45 -12.74 -11.96 -18.07
CA THR A 45 -12.90 -13.34 -17.60
C THR A 45 -14.32 -13.64 -17.11
N ILE A 46 -15.09 -12.60 -16.74
CA ILE A 46 -16.49 -12.71 -16.34
C ILE A 46 -17.42 -12.56 -17.55
N ILE A 47 -17.29 -11.45 -18.29
CA ILE A 47 -18.22 -11.09 -19.36
C ILE A 47 -18.16 -12.02 -20.57
N SER A 48 -17.04 -12.73 -20.76
CA SER A 48 -16.88 -13.74 -21.83
C SER A 48 -17.85 -14.93 -21.69
N TRP A 49 -18.42 -15.15 -20.51
CA TRP A 49 -19.48 -16.15 -20.29
C TRP A 49 -20.86 -15.64 -20.72
N GLY A 50 -21.02 -14.33 -20.88
CA GLY A 50 -22.28 -13.64 -21.13
C GLY A 50 -23.09 -13.40 -19.85
N ARG A 51 -23.92 -12.36 -19.86
CA ARG A 51 -24.64 -11.87 -18.67
C ARG A 51 -25.48 -12.91 -17.94
N HIS A 52 -26.12 -13.82 -18.68
CA HIS A 52 -26.96 -14.87 -18.08
C HIS A 52 -26.15 -15.95 -17.34
N ARG A 53 -24.83 -15.98 -17.52
CA ARG A 53 -23.93 -17.00 -16.98
C ARG A 53 -22.88 -16.43 -16.01
N GLU A 54 -23.16 -15.27 -15.42
CA GLU A 54 -22.26 -14.63 -14.44
C GLU A 54 -22.03 -15.53 -13.22
N LYS A 55 -23.05 -16.24 -12.75
CA LYS A 55 -22.93 -17.22 -11.66
C LYS A 55 -21.95 -18.34 -12.02
N GLU A 56 -22.03 -18.87 -13.23
CA GLU A 56 -21.16 -19.94 -13.73
C GLU A 56 -19.72 -19.45 -13.91
N ALA A 57 -19.52 -18.19 -14.29
CA ALA A 57 -18.20 -17.58 -14.32
C ALA A 57 -17.58 -17.51 -12.90
N PHE A 58 -18.36 -17.06 -11.91
CA PHE A 58 -17.93 -17.01 -10.51
C PHE A 58 -17.64 -18.39 -9.94
N GLU A 59 -18.51 -19.37 -10.20
CA GLU A 59 -18.33 -20.75 -9.75
C GLU A 59 -17.06 -21.38 -10.34
N SER A 60 -16.81 -21.15 -11.63
CA SER A 60 -15.59 -21.63 -12.31
C SER A 60 -14.31 -21.10 -11.68
N LEU A 61 -14.32 -19.87 -11.16
CA LEU A 61 -13.18 -19.31 -10.43
C LEU A 61 -12.98 -20.00 -9.07
N LEU A 62 -14.06 -20.33 -8.36
CA LEU A 62 -13.98 -21.11 -7.13
C LEU A 62 -13.47 -22.54 -7.39
N ASP A 63 -13.81 -23.14 -8.52
CA ASP A 63 -13.32 -24.48 -8.93
C ASP A 63 -11.84 -24.45 -9.34
N GLN A 64 -11.40 -23.39 -10.02
CA GLN A 64 -9.99 -23.23 -10.43
C GLN A 64 -9.07 -22.89 -9.26
N PHE A 65 -9.57 -22.14 -8.28
CA PHE A 65 -8.84 -21.74 -7.07
C PHE A 65 -9.56 -22.27 -5.82
N PRO A 66 -9.54 -23.60 -5.59
CA PRO A 66 -10.28 -24.24 -4.50
C PRO A 66 -9.72 -23.90 -3.11
N THR A 67 -8.45 -23.50 -3.03
CA THR A 67 -7.77 -23.08 -1.80
C THR A 67 -7.10 -21.72 -2.00
N GLY A 68 -6.69 -21.08 -0.91
CA GLY A 68 -6.06 -19.77 -0.93
C GLY A 68 -7.04 -18.64 -1.27
N CYS A 69 -6.50 -17.43 -1.40
CA CYS A 69 -7.30 -16.24 -1.67
C CYS A 69 -7.60 -16.11 -3.17
N VAL A 70 -8.82 -15.69 -3.52
CA VAL A 70 -9.18 -15.33 -4.89
C VAL A 70 -9.99 -14.04 -4.89
N SER A 71 -9.59 -13.05 -5.69
CA SER A 71 -10.35 -11.83 -5.89
C SER A 71 -11.26 -11.94 -7.11
N VAL A 72 -12.53 -11.56 -6.98
CA VAL A 72 -13.50 -11.62 -8.08
C VAL A 72 -14.19 -10.29 -8.27
N VAL A 73 -13.92 -9.64 -9.41
CA VAL A 73 -14.65 -8.45 -9.83
C VAL A 73 -16.13 -8.79 -10.02
N SER A 74 -16.99 -8.12 -9.27
CA SER A 74 -18.39 -8.53 -9.08
C SER A 74 -19.40 -7.48 -9.56
N ASP A 75 -18.95 -6.43 -10.24
CA ASP A 75 -19.77 -5.33 -10.73
C ASP A 75 -19.83 -5.27 -12.27
N SER A 76 -19.53 -6.38 -12.96
CA SER A 76 -19.61 -6.46 -14.43
C SER A 76 -21.00 -6.09 -14.97
N TYR A 77 -22.05 -6.31 -14.17
CA TYR A 77 -23.41 -5.88 -14.49
C TYR A 77 -24.13 -5.16 -13.34
N ASP A 78 -24.10 -5.72 -12.13
CA ASP A 78 -24.75 -5.16 -10.94
C ASP A 78 -24.12 -5.77 -9.67
N ILE A 79 -23.32 -4.98 -8.96
CA ILE A 79 -22.61 -5.40 -7.75
C ILE A 79 -23.54 -5.84 -6.63
N PHE A 80 -24.67 -5.16 -6.46
CA PHE A 80 -25.60 -5.44 -5.36
C PHE A 80 -26.35 -6.75 -5.62
N ASN A 81 -26.78 -6.98 -6.86
CA ASN A 81 -27.36 -8.26 -7.27
C ASN A 81 -26.33 -9.40 -7.17
N ALA A 82 -25.09 -9.17 -7.60
CA ALA A 82 -24.02 -10.17 -7.49
C ALA A 82 -23.78 -10.57 -6.03
N CYS A 83 -23.63 -9.60 -5.13
CA CYS A 83 -23.44 -9.84 -3.70
C CYS A 83 -24.66 -10.52 -3.07
N LYS A 84 -25.88 -10.05 -3.34
CA LYS A 84 -27.10 -10.54 -2.67
C LYS A 84 -27.59 -11.88 -3.20
N HIS A 85 -27.63 -12.06 -4.51
CA HIS A 85 -28.33 -13.18 -5.15
C HIS A 85 -27.40 -14.24 -5.72
N ILE A 86 -26.16 -13.88 -6.07
CA ILE A 86 -25.16 -14.84 -6.56
C ILE A 86 -24.30 -15.30 -5.40
N TRP A 87 -23.45 -14.44 -4.85
CA TRP A 87 -22.56 -14.79 -3.72
C TRP A 87 -23.35 -15.17 -2.47
N GLY A 88 -24.22 -14.28 -1.99
CA GLY A 88 -25.07 -14.49 -0.82
C GLY A 88 -26.27 -15.41 -1.05
N GLY A 89 -26.49 -15.86 -2.30
CA GLY A 89 -27.57 -16.76 -2.67
C GLY A 89 -27.06 -18.06 -3.27
N LYS A 90 -27.01 -18.12 -4.61
CA LYS A 90 -26.71 -19.35 -5.38
C LYS A 90 -25.35 -19.99 -5.08
N LEU A 91 -24.37 -19.21 -4.61
CA LEU A 91 -23.01 -19.65 -4.29
C LEU A 91 -22.68 -19.54 -2.80
N ARG A 92 -23.66 -19.26 -1.93
CA ARG A 92 -23.42 -19.00 -0.51
C ARG A 92 -22.72 -20.17 0.18
N GLU A 93 -23.20 -21.39 -0.06
CA GLU A 93 -22.60 -22.61 0.52
C GLU A 93 -21.17 -22.79 0.04
N ARG A 94 -20.91 -22.62 -1.26
CA ARG A 94 -19.56 -22.69 -1.85
C ARG A 94 -18.59 -21.69 -1.25
N VAL A 95 -19.05 -20.48 -0.87
CA VAL A 95 -18.22 -19.49 -0.17
C VAL A 95 -17.92 -19.96 1.25
N LEU A 96 -18.95 -20.39 2.00
CA LEU A 96 -18.79 -20.89 3.38
C LEU A 96 -17.87 -22.12 3.47
N GLU A 97 -17.89 -22.99 2.47
CA GLU A 97 -17.05 -24.20 2.39
C GLU A 97 -15.56 -23.92 2.20
N ARG A 98 -15.15 -22.70 1.80
CA ARG A 98 -13.73 -22.36 1.60
C ARG A 98 -12.90 -22.46 2.89
N GLY A 99 -13.50 -22.25 4.06
CA GLY A 99 -12.82 -22.32 5.36
C GLY A 99 -11.85 -21.16 5.63
N ASP A 100 -11.21 -21.16 6.80
CA ASP A 100 -10.44 -20.02 7.32
C ASP A 100 -9.19 -19.66 6.49
N ASP A 101 -8.58 -20.64 5.81
CA ASP A 101 -7.36 -20.46 5.01
C ASP A 101 -7.65 -20.13 3.52
N SER A 102 -8.91 -19.87 3.17
CA SER A 102 -9.29 -19.59 1.78
C SER A 102 -10.35 -18.50 1.68
N THR A 103 -9.89 -17.28 1.39
CA THR A 103 -10.74 -16.10 1.35
C THR A 103 -11.24 -15.80 -0.07
N LEU A 104 -12.55 -15.63 -0.23
CA LEU A 104 -13.11 -14.92 -1.38
C LEU A 104 -13.02 -13.41 -1.11
N VAL A 105 -12.40 -12.69 -2.03
CA VAL A 105 -12.29 -11.23 -1.98
C VAL A 105 -13.18 -10.61 -3.06
N ILE A 106 -14.36 -10.13 -2.67
CA ILE A 106 -15.31 -9.48 -3.59
C ILE A 106 -14.77 -8.11 -3.97
N ARG A 107 -14.72 -7.83 -5.27
CA ARG A 107 -14.18 -6.57 -5.80
C ARG A 107 -15.25 -5.74 -6.52
N PRO A 108 -15.78 -4.67 -5.91
CA PRO A 108 -16.38 -3.55 -6.63
C PRO A 108 -15.31 -2.74 -7.41
N ASP A 109 -15.65 -2.28 -8.61
CA ASP A 109 -14.75 -1.55 -9.52
C ASP A 109 -15.43 -0.35 -10.20
N SER A 110 -16.54 0.13 -9.63
CA SER A 110 -17.30 1.29 -10.11
C SER A 110 -18.19 1.87 -9.00
N GLY A 111 -18.69 3.10 -9.22
CA GLY A 111 -19.55 3.82 -8.28
C GLY A 111 -18.78 4.77 -7.36
N ASP A 112 -19.47 5.32 -6.35
CA ASP A 112 -18.80 6.06 -5.28
C ASP A 112 -18.08 5.05 -4.37
N PRO A 113 -16.75 5.14 -4.17
CA PRO A 113 -16.00 4.11 -3.45
C PRO A 113 -16.50 3.88 -2.03
N ALA A 114 -16.88 4.95 -1.31
CA ALA A 114 -17.24 4.87 0.09
C ALA A 114 -18.68 4.38 0.28
N GLU A 115 -19.64 4.89 -0.49
CA GLU A 115 -21.02 4.38 -0.48
C GLU A 115 -21.10 2.93 -0.96
N THR A 116 -20.35 2.58 -2.01
CA THR A 116 -20.37 1.22 -2.58
C THR A 116 -19.83 0.20 -1.59
N VAL A 117 -18.70 0.48 -0.92
CA VAL A 117 -18.13 -0.42 0.09
C VAL A 117 -19.12 -0.63 1.24
N ILE A 118 -19.77 0.42 1.73
CA ILE A 118 -20.74 0.36 2.82
C ILE A 118 -21.98 -0.46 2.43
N GLU A 119 -22.52 -0.25 1.24
CA GLU A 119 -23.70 -0.99 0.80
C GLU A 119 -23.37 -2.47 0.55
N VAL A 120 -22.19 -2.75 -0.04
CA VAL A 120 -21.72 -4.13 -0.21
C VAL A 120 -21.54 -4.83 1.13
N ILE A 121 -20.85 -4.22 2.12
CA ILE A 121 -20.60 -4.88 3.41
C ILE A 121 -21.92 -5.16 4.17
N ARG A 122 -22.92 -4.28 4.06
CA ARG A 122 -24.26 -4.50 4.63
C ARG A 122 -24.97 -5.68 3.98
N ILE A 123 -24.97 -5.76 2.64
CA ILE A 123 -25.56 -6.90 1.91
C ILE A 123 -24.87 -8.21 2.30
N LEU A 124 -23.54 -8.20 2.43
CA LEU A 124 -22.79 -9.38 2.81
C LEU A 124 -23.10 -9.79 4.26
N GLU A 125 -23.25 -8.86 5.20
CA GLU A 125 -23.72 -9.17 6.56
C GLU A 125 -25.14 -9.75 6.56
N GLU A 126 -26.07 -9.22 5.76
CA GLU A 126 -27.42 -9.80 5.63
C GLU A 126 -27.37 -11.27 5.19
N CYS A 127 -26.43 -11.61 4.29
CA CYS A 127 -26.35 -12.94 3.70
C CYS A 127 -25.52 -13.93 4.53
N PHE A 128 -24.40 -13.47 5.11
CA PHE A 128 -23.38 -14.32 5.74
C PHE A 128 -23.32 -14.14 7.26
N GLY A 129 -23.92 -13.09 7.82
CA GLY A 129 -23.77 -12.69 9.20
C GLY A 129 -22.45 -11.95 9.45
N SER A 130 -22.25 -11.54 10.70
CA SER A 130 -21.03 -10.91 11.19
C SER A 130 -20.80 -11.27 12.65
N SER A 131 -19.56 -11.15 13.11
CA SER A 131 -19.17 -11.16 14.52
C SER A 131 -18.71 -9.77 14.95
N VAL A 132 -18.57 -9.52 16.25
CA VAL A 132 -17.95 -8.30 16.77
C VAL A 132 -16.58 -8.66 17.35
N ASN A 133 -15.54 -7.95 16.93
CA ASN A 133 -14.17 -8.18 17.42
C ASN A 133 -13.95 -7.58 18.82
N SER A 134 -12.76 -7.80 19.40
CA SER A 134 -12.39 -7.37 20.76
C SER A 134 -12.46 -5.86 20.98
N VAL A 135 -12.40 -5.07 19.90
CA VAL A 135 -12.46 -3.59 19.93
C VAL A 135 -13.84 -3.03 19.56
N GLY A 136 -14.86 -3.88 19.44
CA GLY A 136 -16.25 -3.47 19.28
C GLY A 136 -16.72 -3.21 17.84
N TYR A 137 -15.97 -3.66 16.84
CA TYR A 137 -16.31 -3.48 15.42
C TYR A 137 -16.77 -4.79 14.77
N LYS A 138 -17.71 -4.68 13.83
CA LYS A 138 -18.28 -5.79 13.08
C LYS A 138 -17.30 -6.35 12.06
N LEU A 139 -17.23 -7.67 11.97
CA LEU A 139 -16.32 -8.45 11.14
C LEU A 139 -17.10 -9.52 10.38
N LEU A 140 -16.93 -9.56 9.05
CA LEU A 140 -17.44 -10.62 8.20
C LEU A 140 -16.69 -11.94 8.49
N PRO A 141 -17.29 -13.09 8.15
CA PRO A 141 -16.60 -14.38 8.20
C PRO A 141 -15.20 -14.32 7.57
N SER A 142 -14.21 -14.96 8.20
CA SER A 142 -12.78 -14.98 7.82
C SER A 142 -12.52 -15.26 6.33
N ASN A 143 -13.36 -16.10 5.74
CA ASN A 143 -13.33 -16.51 4.33
C ASN A 143 -13.95 -15.50 3.36
N LEU A 144 -14.38 -14.32 3.81
CA LEU A 144 -15.02 -13.30 2.98
C LEU A 144 -14.48 -11.90 3.26
N ARG A 145 -13.94 -11.24 2.24
CA ARG A 145 -13.43 -9.86 2.32
C ARG A 145 -13.84 -9.04 1.10
N ILE A 146 -13.62 -7.73 1.18
CA ILE A 146 -13.86 -6.78 0.09
C ILE A 146 -12.52 -6.17 -0.31
N ILE A 147 -12.29 -5.97 -1.61
CA ILE A 147 -11.22 -5.10 -2.11
C ILE A 147 -11.81 -4.01 -3.00
N GLN A 148 -11.68 -2.74 -2.59
CA GLN A 148 -12.07 -1.62 -3.43
C GLN A 148 -10.87 -1.24 -4.31
N GLY A 149 -10.99 -1.41 -5.62
CA GLY A 149 -9.93 -1.13 -6.59
C GLY A 149 -10.10 0.15 -7.40
N ASP A 150 -11.35 0.60 -7.56
CA ASP A 150 -11.69 1.80 -8.33
C ASP A 150 -11.74 3.05 -7.45
N GLY A 151 -11.37 4.19 -8.03
CA GLY A 151 -11.47 5.50 -7.36
C GLY A 151 -10.57 5.68 -6.13
N ILE A 152 -9.60 4.80 -5.90
CA ILE A 152 -8.74 4.87 -4.70
C ILE A 152 -7.64 5.93 -4.85
N ASP A 153 -7.54 6.79 -3.85
CA ASP A 153 -6.45 7.71 -3.55
C ASP A 153 -6.41 8.01 -2.04
N LEU A 154 -5.51 8.89 -1.59
CA LEU A 154 -5.37 9.20 -0.17
C LEU A 154 -6.65 9.79 0.46
N SER A 155 -7.40 10.60 -0.30
CA SER A 155 -8.65 11.18 0.17
C SER A 155 -9.75 10.14 0.27
N SER A 156 -9.93 9.30 -0.75
CA SER A 156 -11.00 8.30 -0.74
C SER A 156 -10.75 7.17 0.26
N VAL A 157 -9.48 6.76 0.48
CA VAL A 157 -9.14 5.84 1.59
C VAL A 157 -9.58 6.44 2.93
N LYS A 158 -9.28 7.71 3.17
CA LYS A 158 -9.71 8.39 4.41
C LYS A 158 -11.23 8.39 4.55
N GLU A 159 -11.96 8.72 3.50
CA GLU A 159 -13.42 8.74 3.52
C GLU A 159 -14.01 7.35 3.80
N ILE A 160 -13.50 6.31 3.15
CA ILE A 160 -13.94 4.92 3.37
C ILE A 160 -13.69 4.51 4.83
N LEU A 161 -12.50 4.82 5.37
CA LEU A 161 -12.16 4.50 6.77
C LEU A 161 -13.05 5.24 7.77
N GLU A 162 -13.38 6.51 7.50
CA GLU A 162 -14.30 7.29 8.33
C GLU A 162 -15.71 6.69 8.31
N LYS A 163 -16.24 6.32 7.14
CA LYS A 163 -17.58 5.68 7.05
C LYS A 163 -17.60 4.31 7.71
N LEU A 164 -16.58 3.47 7.50
CA LEU A 164 -16.48 2.17 8.17
C LEU A 164 -16.50 2.35 9.69
N ARG A 165 -15.72 3.30 10.22
CA ARG A 165 -15.70 3.59 11.65
C ARG A 165 -17.06 4.06 12.16
N ASP A 166 -17.67 5.03 11.47
CA ASP A 166 -18.92 5.65 11.90
C ASP A 166 -20.10 4.66 11.87
N GLU A 167 -20.02 3.62 11.03
CA GLU A 167 -20.98 2.52 10.96
C GLU A 167 -20.60 1.27 11.78
N GLY A 168 -19.49 1.32 12.51
CA GLY A 168 -19.06 0.23 13.39
C GLY A 168 -18.50 -0.99 12.66
N TRP A 169 -17.92 -0.82 11.47
CA TRP A 169 -17.25 -1.87 10.70
C TRP A 169 -15.74 -1.91 10.94
N SER A 170 -15.19 -3.11 11.09
CA SER A 170 -13.73 -3.29 11.18
C SER A 170 -13.08 -3.02 9.82
N MET A 171 -11.94 -2.33 9.84
CA MET A 171 -11.06 -2.17 8.67
C MET A 171 -10.58 -3.53 8.13
N GLU A 172 -10.51 -4.56 8.98
CA GLU A 172 -10.11 -5.91 8.59
C GLU A 172 -10.97 -6.52 7.47
N ASN A 173 -12.17 -5.97 7.23
CA ASN A 173 -13.07 -6.41 6.16
C ASN A 173 -12.63 -5.93 4.76
N VAL A 174 -11.85 -4.85 4.68
CA VAL A 174 -11.64 -4.09 3.44
C VAL A 174 -10.16 -3.93 3.12
N LEU A 175 -9.81 -4.27 1.88
CA LEU A 175 -8.51 -4.05 1.26
C LEU A 175 -8.64 -2.95 0.20
N PHE A 176 -7.53 -2.30 -0.15
CA PHE A 176 -7.49 -1.25 -1.17
C PHE A 176 -6.54 -1.62 -2.31
N GLY A 177 -7.07 -1.59 -3.53
CA GLY A 177 -6.27 -1.59 -4.76
C GLY A 177 -6.12 -0.16 -5.26
N CYS A 178 -4.88 0.29 -5.53
CA CYS A 178 -4.64 1.64 -6.02
C CYS A 178 -3.69 1.65 -7.22
N GLY A 179 -4.19 2.07 -8.37
CA GLY A 179 -3.42 2.14 -9.61
C GLY A 179 -2.86 3.53 -9.91
N SER A 180 -3.59 4.31 -10.72
CA SER A 180 -3.10 5.57 -11.27
C SER A 180 -2.82 6.64 -10.22
N SER A 181 -3.64 6.75 -9.18
CA SER A 181 -3.45 7.74 -8.13
C SER A 181 -2.15 7.52 -7.35
N LEU A 182 -1.82 6.25 -7.06
CA LEU A 182 -0.58 5.87 -6.39
C LEU A 182 0.66 6.13 -7.24
N LEU A 183 0.61 5.81 -8.54
CA LEU A 183 1.81 5.72 -9.37
C LEU A 183 1.98 6.85 -10.40
N GLN A 184 0.91 7.58 -10.73
CA GLN A 184 0.90 8.55 -11.85
C GLN A 184 0.34 9.92 -11.49
N LYS A 185 -0.56 10.05 -10.50
CA LYS A 185 -1.11 11.37 -10.08
C LYS A 185 -0.21 12.12 -9.09
N ILE A 186 1.10 11.92 -9.22
CA ILE A 186 2.15 12.61 -8.45
C ILE A 186 3.09 13.30 -9.42
N ASN A 187 3.61 14.46 -9.03
CA ASN A 187 4.57 15.19 -9.83
C ASN A 187 5.70 15.76 -8.96
N ARG A 188 6.72 16.33 -9.61
CA ARG A 188 7.90 16.88 -8.93
C ARG A 188 7.54 17.93 -7.87
N ASP A 189 6.50 18.71 -8.11
CA ASP A 189 6.07 19.80 -7.23
C ASP A 189 5.24 19.31 -6.03
N THR A 190 4.71 18.08 -6.05
CA THR A 190 3.98 17.49 -4.91
C THR A 190 4.79 17.56 -3.61
N LEU A 191 6.11 17.33 -3.68
CA LEU A 191 7.03 17.46 -2.54
C LEU A 191 8.09 18.56 -2.76
N ASN A 192 7.90 19.41 -3.75
CA ASN A 192 8.87 20.45 -4.15
C ASN A 192 10.30 19.92 -4.41
N CYS A 193 10.43 18.71 -4.97
CA CYS A 193 11.73 18.08 -5.26
C CYS A 193 12.55 18.98 -6.20
N ALA A 194 13.75 19.39 -5.77
CA ALA A 194 14.54 20.40 -6.47
C ALA A 194 16.04 20.19 -6.35
N PHE A 195 16.75 20.37 -7.46
CA PHE A 195 18.21 20.45 -7.49
C PHE A 195 18.66 21.91 -7.66
N LYS A 196 19.64 22.38 -6.87
CA LYS A 196 20.15 23.76 -6.90
C LYS A 196 21.65 23.75 -6.59
N CYS A 197 22.42 24.57 -7.31
CA CYS A 197 23.81 24.85 -6.96
C CYS A 197 23.84 25.74 -5.71
N SER A 198 24.63 25.36 -4.71
CA SER A 198 24.81 26.11 -3.46
C SER A 198 26.25 26.59 -3.26
N TYR A 199 27.24 26.03 -3.95
CA TYR A 199 28.66 26.40 -3.87
C TYR A 199 29.32 26.29 -5.23
N VAL A 200 30.21 27.23 -5.55
CA VAL A 200 31.09 27.18 -6.73
C VAL A 200 32.52 27.49 -6.32
N GLU A 201 33.48 26.91 -7.03
CA GLU A 201 34.90 27.22 -6.83
C GLU A 201 35.53 27.64 -8.15
N SER A 202 36.26 28.76 -8.12
CA SER A 202 36.99 29.29 -9.27
C SER A 202 38.37 29.75 -8.84
N ASN A 203 39.42 29.25 -9.50
CA ASN A 203 40.82 29.53 -9.17
C ASN A 203 41.15 29.31 -7.68
N GLY A 204 40.63 28.21 -7.09
CA GLY A 204 40.82 27.88 -5.68
C GLY A 204 40.07 28.78 -4.69
N LYS A 205 39.18 29.65 -5.17
CA LYS A 205 38.34 30.51 -4.32
C LYS A 205 36.90 30.01 -4.38
N GLY A 206 36.44 29.49 -3.24
CA GLY A 206 35.05 29.10 -3.02
C GLY A 206 34.12 30.30 -2.85
N MET A 207 32.89 30.16 -3.33
CA MET A 207 31.82 31.14 -3.13
C MET A 207 30.48 30.43 -2.93
N ASP A 208 29.79 30.81 -1.85
CA ASP A 208 28.41 30.40 -1.61
C ASP A 208 27.48 31.08 -2.60
N VAL A 209 26.68 30.30 -3.30
CA VAL A 209 25.69 30.79 -4.27
C VAL A 209 24.29 30.36 -3.86
N TYR A 210 23.30 31.17 -4.24
CA TYR A 210 21.91 30.90 -3.95
C TYR A 210 20.98 31.73 -4.83
N LYS A 211 19.72 31.33 -4.88
CA LYS A 211 18.64 32.16 -5.43
C LYS A 211 17.69 32.58 -4.32
N GLN A 212 17.14 33.78 -4.44
CA GLN A 212 16.10 34.31 -3.55
C GLN A 212 15.18 35.22 -4.37
N PRO A 213 14.25 34.65 -5.16
CA PRO A 213 13.33 35.44 -5.97
C PRO A 213 12.47 36.34 -5.08
N ILE A 214 12.39 37.63 -5.40
CA ILE A 214 11.58 38.59 -4.63
C ILE A 214 10.09 38.26 -4.72
N THR A 215 9.64 37.76 -5.88
CA THR A 215 8.24 37.44 -6.16
C THR A 215 7.78 36.11 -5.55
N ASP A 216 8.71 35.30 -5.02
CA ASP A 216 8.39 34.00 -4.44
C ASP A 216 9.45 33.59 -3.39
N PRO A 217 9.30 34.05 -2.14
CA PRO A 217 10.23 33.74 -1.05
C PRO A 217 10.35 32.24 -0.75
N SER A 218 9.33 31.43 -1.07
CA SER A 218 9.36 29.97 -0.87
C SER A 218 10.42 29.29 -1.73
N LYS A 219 10.83 29.92 -2.84
CA LYS A 219 11.88 29.43 -3.74
C LYS A 219 13.29 29.85 -3.34
N ARG A 220 13.49 30.34 -2.12
CA ARG A 220 14.83 30.61 -1.57
C ARG A 220 15.60 29.29 -1.42
N SER A 221 16.83 29.24 -1.94
CA SER A 221 17.71 28.07 -1.79
C SER A 221 18.70 28.25 -0.64
N LYS A 222 19.17 27.11 -0.11
CA LYS A 222 20.31 27.02 0.81
C LYS A 222 21.63 27.44 0.14
N ARG A 223 22.65 27.74 0.94
CA ARG A 223 23.92 28.35 0.49
C ARG A 223 25.14 27.62 1.03
N GLY A 224 26.18 27.57 0.22
CA GLY A 224 27.47 26.97 0.54
C GLY A 224 27.50 25.45 0.53
N ARG A 225 28.56 24.89 1.11
CA ARG A 225 28.67 23.45 1.36
C ARG A 225 27.69 23.06 2.46
N LEU A 226 26.96 21.97 2.27
CA LEU A 226 25.87 21.55 3.14
C LEU A 226 26.23 20.23 3.85
N SER A 227 25.75 20.07 5.07
CA SER A 227 25.74 18.79 5.79
C SER A 227 24.38 18.57 6.44
N LEU A 228 24.02 17.32 6.74
CA LEU A 228 22.76 16.96 7.39
C LEU A 228 23.07 16.35 8.75
N ARG A 229 22.41 16.79 9.81
CA ARG A 229 22.62 16.20 11.15
C ARG A 229 21.33 16.07 11.93
N ARG A 230 21.37 15.28 13.00
CA ARG A 230 20.35 15.30 14.05
C ARG A 230 20.79 16.27 15.16
N ASN A 231 19.96 17.23 15.50
CA ASN A 231 20.27 18.22 16.54
C ASN A 231 20.04 17.67 17.96
N SER A 232 20.31 18.48 18.98
CA SER A 232 20.17 18.09 20.39
C SER A 232 18.74 17.68 20.78
N ASP A 233 17.74 18.18 20.07
CA ASP A 233 16.32 17.90 20.30
C ASP A 233 15.85 16.67 19.50
N GLY A 234 16.75 16.02 18.77
CA GLY A 234 16.44 14.84 17.98
C GLY A 234 15.88 15.12 16.58
N PHE A 235 15.75 16.39 16.15
CA PHE A 235 15.27 16.73 14.81
C PHE A 235 16.36 16.71 13.76
N ILE A 236 16.00 16.38 12.52
CA ILE A 236 16.91 16.46 11.36
C ILE A 236 17.00 17.92 10.91
N GLU A 237 18.23 18.44 10.77
CA GLU A 237 18.49 19.79 10.28
C GLU A 237 19.63 19.80 9.25
N THR A 238 19.57 20.74 8.30
CA THR A 238 20.64 21.00 7.34
C THR A 238 21.49 22.17 7.80
N VAL A 239 22.79 21.95 7.93
CA VAL A 239 23.79 22.99 8.24
C VAL A 239 24.32 23.57 6.92
N GLU A 240 24.39 24.90 6.83
CA GLU A 240 24.82 25.65 5.64
C GLU A 240 26.25 26.20 5.80
N HIS A 241 26.80 26.83 4.77
CA HIS A 241 28.09 27.56 4.82
C HIS A 241 29.34 26.70 5.15
N GLY A 242 29.25 25.38 5.06
CA GLY A 242 30.37 24.48 5.32
C GLY A 242 30.84 24.45 6.78
N VAL A 243 30.00 24.88 7.73
CA VAL A 243 30.33 24.85 9.18
C VAL A 243 29.88 23.55 9.86
N GLY A 244 29.35 22.61 9.09
CA GLY A 244 28.99 21.28 9.55
C GLY A 244 30.22 20.47 9.99
N LYS A 245 30.03 19.60 10.98
CA LYS A 245 31.08 18.69 11.43
C LYS A 245 30.97 17.35 10.68
N PRO A 246 32.04 16.87 10.03
CA PRO A 246 32.00 15.60 9.29
C PRO A 246 31.53 14.41 10.11
N GLU A 247 31.86 14.35 11.40
CA GLU A 247 31.45 13.28 12.32
C GLU A 247 29.95 13.31 12.70
N GLU A 248 29.27 14.44 12.46
CA GLU A 248 27.82 14.60 12.66
C GLU A 248 27.03 14.46 11.34
N ASP A 249 27.73 14.42 10.19
CA ASP A 249 27.08 14.42 8.88
C ASP A 249 26.49 13.05 8.57
N MET A 250 25.17 13.05 8.37
CA MET A 250 24.39 11.87 7.99
C MET A 250 24.48 11.58 6.49
N LEU A 251 24.98 12.54 5.68
CA LEU A 251 25.21 12.31 4.26
C LEU A 251 26.45 11.44 4.06
N VAL A 252 26.29 10.36 3.30
CA VAL A 252 27.39 9.47 2.93
C VAL A 252 27.66 9.53 1.44
N THR A 253 28.92 9.33 1.06
CA THR A 253 29.30 9.27 -0.35
C THR A 253 28.83 7.94 -0.95
N VAL A 254 27.81 8.00 -1.81
CA VAL A 254 27.25 6.81 -2.48
C VAL A 254 27.84 6.57 -3.88
N PHE A 255 28.40 7.61 -4.50
CA PHE A 255 28.97 7.57 -5.84
C PHE A 255 30.16 8.52 -5.93
N GLU A 256 31.25 8.04 -6.49
CA GLU A 256 32.44 8.84 -6.74
C GLU A 256 33.13 8.38 -8.04
N ASN A 257 33.46 9.34 -8.91
CA ASN A 257 34.27 9.13 -10.11
C ASN A 257 33.85 7.94 -11.00
N GLY A 258 32.55 7.76 -11.21
CA GLY A 258 32.03 6.68 -12.07
C GLY A 258 31.72 5.37 -11.35
N SER A 259 32.01 5.28 -10.05
CA SER A 259 31.84 4.06 -9.25
C SER A 259 30.80 4.26 -8.15
N ILE A 260 29.95 3.26 -7.94
CA ILE A 260 29.07 3.17 -6.77
C ILE A 260 29.93 2.71 -5.59
N LEU A 261 29.87 3.44 -4.47
CA LEU A 261 30.64 3.15 -3.26
C LEU A 261 29.82 2.48 -2.16
N GLN A 262 28.49 2.66 -2.21
CA GLN A 262 27.57 2.14 -1.22
C GLN A 262 26.29 1.66 -1.92
N ASP A 263 25.94 0.41 -1.70
CA ASP A 263 24.64 -0.17 -2.05
C ASP A 263 23.76 -0.25 -0.79
N TYR A 264 22.45 -0.27 -0.99
CA TYR A 264 21.46 -0.48 0.06
C TYR A 264 20.51 -1.60 -0.35
N LEU A 265 20.30 -2.56 0.53
CA LEU A 265 19.32 -3.63 0.31
C LEU A 265 17.91 -3.09 0.53
N LEU A 266 16.91 -3.64 -0.16
CA LEU A 266 15.51 -3.25 0.05
C LEU A 266 15.08 -3.45 1.52
N GLU A 267 15.58 -4.48 2.18
CA GLU A 267 15.31 -4.75 3.59
C GLU A 267 15.81 -3.63 4.51
N GLU A 268 17.01 -3.09 4.25
CA GLU A 268 17.55 -1.95 4.99
C GLU A 268 16.71 -0.68 4.75
N ILE A 269 16.28 -0.47 3.50
CA ILE A 269 15.42 0.65 3.14
C ILE A 269 14.06 0.54 3.85
N ARG A 270 13.46 -0.65 3.87
CA ARG A 270 12.21 -0.93 4.59
C ARG A 270 12.35 -0.65 6.07
N LYS A 271 13.42 -1.15 6.70
CA LYS A 271 13.71 -0.89 8.12
C LYS A 271 13.81 0.60 8.44
N ASN A 272 14.43 1.39 7.55
CA ASN A 272 14.55 2.83 7.73
C ASN A 272 13.25 3.60 7.48
N ALA A 273 12.28 2.98 6.80
CA ALA A 273 10.99 3.58 6.42
C ALA A 273 9.82 3.16 7.34
N LEU A 274 10.09 2.36 8.38
CA LEU A 274 9.07 1.92 9.34
C LEU A 274 8.37 3.13 9.99
N LEU A 275 7.09 2.95 10.32
CA LEU A 275 6.32 4.00 10.99
C LEU A 275 6.84 4.18 12.41
N TRP A 276 6.81 5.40 12.93
CA TRP A 276 7.39 5.74 14.24
C TRP A 276 6.74 4.98 15.39
N GLU A 277 5.48 4.57 15.24
CA GLU A 277 4.75 3.77 16.23
C GLU A 277 5.26 2.31 16.29
N GLU A 278 5.97 1.82 15.26
CA GLU A 278 6.53 0.46 15.23
C GLU A 278 7.83 0.33 16.05
N GLU A 279 8.38 1.45 16.55
CA GLU A 279 9.48 1.46 17.53
C GLU A 279 9.00 1.33 19.00
N ASP A 280 7.68 1.47 19.27
CA ASP A 280 7.09 1.20 20.59
C ASP A 280 6.46 -0.20 20.63
N PRO A 281 7.07 -1.19 21.34
CA PRO A 281 6.57 -2.57 21.39
C PRO A 281 5.14 -2.72 21.95
N ASN A 282 4.58 -1.66 22.55
CA ASN A 282 3.25 -1.69 23.15
C ASN A 282 2.09 -1.39 22.17
N CYS A 283 2.36 -0.89 20.96
CA CYS A 283 1.26 -0.55 20.03
C CYS A 283 0.57 -1.78 19.41
N TYR A 284 1.22 -2.95 19.42
CA TYR A 284 0.72 -4.20 18.81
C TYR A 284 0.01 -5.16 19.76
N GLN A 285 -0.29 -4.77 21.01
CA GLN A 285 -0.90 -5.70 21.97
C GLN A 285 -2.39 -6.03 21.72
N HIS A 286 -3.02 -5.51 20.66
CA HIS A 286 -4.48 -5.54 20.54
C HIS A 286 -5.12 -6.82 19.97
N ASN A 287 -4.33 -7.80 19.49
CA ASN A 287 -4.85 -9.07 18.97
C ASN A 287 -4.13 -10.32 19.53
N ARG A 288 -3.71 -10.31 20.81
CA ARG A 288 -3.18 -11.51 21.48
C ARG A 288 -4.11 -12.01 22.58
N ASP A 289 -5.21 -12.62 22.19
CA ASP A 289 -5.80 -13.72 22.96
C ASP A 289 -5.85 -14.92 22.02
N ASP A 290 -4.79 -15.74 22.09
CA ASP A 290 -4.56 -17.09 21.49
C ASP A 290 -3.30 -17.26 20.62
N LEU A 291 -2.45 -16.24 20.44
CA LEU A 291 -1.12 -16.45 19.86
C LEU A 291 -0.17 -17.05 20.92
N GLN A 292 0.00 -18.38 20.88
CA GLN A 292 1.14 -19.05 21.51
C GLN A 292 2.43 -18.32 21.09
N ALA A 293 3.25 -17.97 22.08
CA ALA A 293 4.50 -17.25 21.86
C ALA A 293 5.41 -18.03 20.90
N GLY A 294 5.41 -17.65 19.62
CA GLY A 294 6.16 -18.34 18.57
C GLY A 294 5.60 -18.20 17.15
N GLU A 295 4.34 -17.78 16.95
CA GLU A 295 3.81 -17.60 15.59
C GLU A 295 4.06 -16.20 15.03
N PRO A 296 4.64 -16.04 13.82
CA PRO A 296 4.84 -14.74 13.20
C PRO A 296 3.50 -14.11 12.80
N LEU A 297 3.40 -12.79 12.98
CA LEU A 297 2.26 -11.92 12.59
C LEU A 297 1.80 -12.06 11.12
N GLN A 298 2.54 -12.81 10.30
CA GLN A 298 2.33 -13.06 8.88
C GLN A 298 1.08 -13.89 8.56
N LYS A 299 0.50 -14.63 9.51
CA LYS A 299 -0.68 -15.48 9.24
C LYS A 299 -2.02 -14.75 9.14
N HIS A 300 -2.11 -13.51 9.66
CA HIS A 300 -3.39 -12.80 9.75
C HIS A 300 -3.51 -11.57 8.83
N ILE A 301 -2.46 -11.30 8.04
CA ILE A 301 -2.53 -10.37 6.94
C ILE A 301 -2.66 -11.19 5.67
N ILE A 302 -3.64 -10.88 4.82
CA ILE A 302 -3.81 -11.47 3.47
C ILE A 302 -2.68 -10.97 2.53
N ASN A 303 -1.45 -10.95 3.03
CA ASN A 303 -0.25 -10.90 2.23
C ASN A 303 0.15 -12.36 2.05
N GLY A 304 -0.03 -12.89 0.84
CA GLY A 304 0.34 -14.27 0.52
C GLY A 304 1.71 -14.60 1.09
N VAL A 305 1.74 -15.52 2.04
CA VAL A 305 2.98 -16.11 2.55
C VAL A 305 3.36 -17.23 1.56
N PRO A 306 4.65 -17.42 1.23
CA PRO A 306 5.12 -18.58 0.47
C PRO A 306 4.74 -19.92 1.11
#